data_AF-A0A940V9X2-F1
#
_entry.id   AF-A0A940V9X2-F1
#
_cell.length_a   1.000
_cell.length_b   1.000
_cell.length_c   1.000
_cell.angle_alpha   90.00
_cell.angle_beta   90.00
_cell.angle_gamma   90.00
#
_symmetry.space_group_name_H-M   'P 1'
#
loop_
_entity.id
_entity.type
_entity.pdbx_description
1 polymer ?
#
loop_
_entity_poly.entity_id
_entity_poly.type
_entity_poly.pdbx_seq_one_letter_code
_entity_poly.pdbx_strand_id
1 'polypeptide(L)' 'MVEEEKVREDMPSFNKPFCPFCFMQQFEVTEASSGTVYCDNCGIDVPVKDLVKL' A
#
# COMPACT_ATOMS: atom_id res chain seq x y z
N MET A 1 -28.89 -8.69 24.56
CA MET A 1 -28.86 -9.50 23.32
C MET A 1 -29.36 -8.63 22.17
N VAL A 2 -28.51 -7.74 21.66
CA VAL A 2 -28.65 -6.86 20.48
C VAL A 2 -27.25 -6.19 20.41
N GLU A 3 -26.43 -6.16 19.37
CA GLU A 3 -26.53 -6.47 17.94
C GLU A 3 -25.13 -6.91 17.48
N GLU A 4 -25.08 -7.90 16.60
CA GLU A 4 -23.87 -8.35 15.92
C GLU A 4 -23.33 -7.22 15.03
N GLU A 5 -22.28 -6.53 15.47
CA GLU A 5 -21.40 -5.78 14.57
C GLU A 5 -20.67 -6.80 13.69
N LYS A 6 -21.32 -7.12 12.58
CA LYS A 6 -20.75 -7.76 11.40
C LYS A 6 -19.66 -6.83 10.88
N VAL A 7 -18.47 -6.96 11.47
CA VAL A 7 -17.21 -6.47 10.90
C VAL A 7 -17.07 -7.19 9.57
N ARG A 8 -17.61 -6.56 8.54
CA ARG A 8 -17.40 -6.94 7.15
C ARG A 8 -15.89 -7.01 7.01
N GLU A 9 -15.44 -8.15 6.52
CA GLU A 9 -14.06 -8.55 6.35
C GLU A 9 -13.29 -7.49 5.55
N ASP A 10 -12.84 -6.41 6.20
CA ASP A 10 -11.69 -5.66 5.75
C ASP A 10 -10.50 -6.48 6.20
N MET A 11 -10.27 -7.59 5.48
CA MET A 11 -9.04 -8.33 5.55
C MET A 11 -7.96 -7.29 5.32
N PRO A 12 -7.24 -6.83 6.36
CA PRO A 12 -6.30 -5.75 6.16
C PRO A 12 -5.28 -6.35 5.24
N SER A 13 -5.28 -5.90 4.00
CA SER A 13 -4.26 -6.24 3.03
C SER A 13 -3.00 -5.59 3.57
N PHE A 14 -2.39 -6.24 4.57
CA PHE A 14 -1.20 -5.83 5.33
C PHE A 14 0.05 -5.96 4.46
N ASN A 15 -0.13 -5.73 3.18
CA ASN A 15 0.83 -5.87 2.12
C ASN A 15 1.01 -4.47 1.53
N LYS A 16 1.44 -3.54 2.39
CA LYS A 16 1.86 -2.19 1.98
C LYS A 16 3.15 -2.36 1.18
N PRO A 17 3.14 -2.17 -0.15
CA PRO A 17 4.35 -2.22 -0.93
C PRO A 17 5.42 -1.25 -0.44
N PHE A 18 6.68 -1.65 -0.57
CA PHE A 18 7.83 -0.80 -0.30
C PHE A 18 8.37 -0.17 -1.59
N CYS A 19 9.01 1.00 -1.44
CA CYS A 19 9.85 1.54 -2.48
C CYS A 19 10.98 0.53 -2.83
N PRO A 20 11.10 0.05 -4.08
CA PRO A 20 12.10 -0.93 -4.49
C PRO A 20 13.53 -0.37 -4.49
N PHE A 21 13.68 0.95 -4.32
CA PHE A 21 14.97 1.63 -4.34
C PHE A 21 15.52 1.83 -2.93
N CYS A 22 14.75 2.50 -2.07
CA CYS A 22 15.18 2.82 -0.70
C CYS A 22 14.62 1.88 0.36
N PHE A 23 13.56 1.12 0.09
CA PHE A 23 12.85 0.27 1.05
C PHE A 23 12.41 0.95 2.36
N MET A 24 12.54 2.28 2.44
CA MET A 24 12.22 3.07 3.63
C MET A 24 10.78 3.55 3.66
N GLN A 25 10.20 3.82 2.48
CA GLN A 25 8.83 4.30 2.35
C GLN A 25 7.92 3.15 1.91
N GLN A 26 6.79 3.03 2.60
CA GLN A 26 5.71 2.10 2.29
C GLN A 26 4.54 2.88 1.68
N PHE A 27 3.87 2.27 0.71
CA PHE A 27 2.74 2.87 0.00
C PHE A 27 1.48 2.03 0.20
N GLU A 28 0.32 2.68 0.16
CA GLU A 28 -0.97 2.00 0.21
C GLU A 28 -1.47 1.76 -1.20
N VAL A 29 -1.64 0.49 -1.58
CA VAL A 29 -2.07 0.09 -2.93
C VAL A 29 -3.45 0.66 -3.27
N THR A 30 -4.26 0.94 -2.26
CA THR A 30 -5.61 1.51 -2.35
C THR A 30 -5.63 2.92 -2.93
N GLU A 31 -4.55 3.70 -2.79
CA GLU A 31 -4.45 5.06 -3.34
C GLU A 31 -3.81 5.10 -4.73
N ALA A 32 -3.25 3.98 -5.20
CA ALA A 32 -2.42 3.95 -6.39
C ALA A 32 -3.22 3.74 -7.69
N SER A 33 -4.36 4.43 -7.83
CA SER A 33 -5.20 4.41 -9.03
C SER A 33 -4.49 4.90 -10.30
N SER A 34 -3.37 5.62 -10.15
CA SER A 34 -2.59 6.17 -11.26
C SER A 34 -1.43 5.27 -11.72
N GLY A 35 -1.21 4.11 -11.10
CA GLY A 35 -0.20 3.13 -11.54
C GLY A 35 1.26 3.48 -11.20
N THR A 36 1.54 4.66 -10.66
CA THR A 36 2.83 5.09 -10.09
C THR A 36 2.61 5.73 -8.71
N VAL A 37 3.60 5.62 -7.83
CA VAL A 37 3.66 6.25 -6.50
C VAL A 37 4.95 7.04 -6.38
N TYR A 38 4.88 8.26 -5.87
CA TYR A 38 6.07 9.06 -5.66
C TYR A 38 6.72 8.72 -4.31
N CYS A 39 8.02 8.42 -4.32
CA CYS A 39 8.78 8.19 -3.12
C CYS A 39 9.49 9.46 -2.68
N ASP A 40 9.04 10.08 -1.59
CA ASP A 40 9.67 11.25 -0.96
C ASP A 40 11.10 10.99 -0.50
N ASN A 41 11.41 9.77 -0.05
CA ASN A 41 12.76 9.44 0.41
C ASN A 41 13.77 9.35 -0.75
N CYS A 42 13.32 8.88 -1.91
CA CYS A 42 14.15 8.70 -3.09
C CYS A 42 14.00 9.86 -4.11
N GLY A 43 12.95 10.67 -4.01
CA GLY A 43 12.63 11.76 -4.94
C GLY A 43 12.20 11.30 -6.34
N ILE A 44 11.60 10.11 -6.45
CA ILE A 44 11.31 9.45 -7.74
C ILE A 44 9.89 8.89 -7.80
N ASP A 45 9.33 8.87 -9.00
CA ASP A 45 8.09 8.15 -9.31
C ASP A 45 8.40 6.66 -9.53
N VAL A 46 7.83 5.83 -8.67
CA VAL A 46 7.98 4.37 -8.69
C VAL A 46 6.72 3.74 -9.28
N PRO A 47 6.83 2.84 -10.26
CA PRO A 47 5.66 2.11 -10.76
C PRO A 47 5.09 1.18 -9.69
N VAL A 48 3.78 1.16 -9.52
CA VAL A 48 3.09 0.29 -8.54
C VAL A 48 3.38 -1.18 -8.80
N LYS A 49 3.54 -1.55 -10.08
CA LYS A 49 3.92 -2.89 -10.53
C LYS A 49 5.32 -3.33 -10.07
N ASP A 50 6.22 -2.38 -9.81
CA ASP A 50 7.61 -2.62 -9.39
C ASP A 50 7.77 -2.56 -7.87
N LEU A 51 6.70 -2.21 -7.15
CA LEU A 51 6.74 -2.17 -5.71
C LEU A 51 6.86 -3.58 -5.11
N VAL A 52 7.71 -3.71 -4.11
CA VAL A 52 8.00 -4.99 -3.47
C VAL A 52 7.05 -5.23 -2.31
N LYS A 53 6.50 -6.43 -2.23
CA LYS A 53 5.60 -6.93 -1.18
C LYS A 53 6.34 -8.00 -0.38
N LEU A 54 6.28 -7.92 0.96
CA LEU A 54 6.84 -8.92 1.88
C LEU A 54 5.78 -9.93 2.32
#